data_AF-L9VDE7-F1
#
_entry.id   AF-L9VDE7-F1
#
_cell.length_a   1.000
_cell.length_b   1.000
_cell.length_c   1.000
_cell.angle_alpha   90.00
_cell.angle_beta   90.00
_cell.angle_gamma   90.00
#
_symmetry.space_group_name_H-M   'P 1'
#
loop_
_entity.id
_entity.type
_entity.pdbx_description
1 polymer ?
#
loop_
_entity_poly.entity_id
_entity_poly.type
_entity_poly.pdbx_seq_one_letter_code
_entity_poly.pdbx_strand_id
1 'polypeptide(L)'
;MALLLVSASVLLLGAYLHAADDERDETRPDRTVETLAAVTLSVEYDLEGVDPVDERDGNYTRTDYGSATGLLADAAVTNLHIDGEQILPYANDFEDAVDASTASALLGANREFYVVAEWEPYEG
;
A
#
# COMPACT_ATOMS: atom_id res chain seq x y z
N MET A 1 8.21 21.67 -1.86
CA MET A 1 7.54 21.11 -3.05
C MET A 1 6.44 20.08 -2.72
N ALA A 2 6.05 19.87 -1.46
CA ALA A 2 4.94 18.98 -1.10
C ALA A 2 3.53 19.56 -1.40
N LEU A 3 3.38 20.90 -1.39
CA LEU A 3 2.10 21.55 -1.67
C LEU A 3 1.59 21.36 -3.12
N LEU A 4 2.49 21.13 -4.08
CA LEU A 4 2.10 20.86 -5.47
C LEU A 4 1.49 19.47 -5.62
N LEU A 5 2.02 18.46 -4.91
CA LEU A 5 1.48 17.10 -4.89
C LEU A 5 0.09 17.08 -4.26
N VAL A 6 -0.10 17.72 -3.11
CA VAL A 6 -1.42 17.78 -2.47
C VAL A 6 -2.45 18.52 -3.35
N SER A 7 -2.06 19.62 -4.01
CA SER A 7 -2.98 20.35 -4.90
C SER A 7 -3.32 19.58 -6.19
N ALA A 8 -2.35 18.84 -6.73
CA ALA A 8 -2.56 17.98 -7.89
C ALA A 8 -3.48 16.80 -7.52
N SER A 9 -3.31 16.21 -6.33
CA SER A 9 -4.17 15.14 -5.81
C SER A 9 -5.61 15.60 -5.60
N VAL A 10 -5.82 16.80 -5.03
CA VAL A 10 -7.16 17.36 -4.84
C VAL A 10 -7.83 17.69 -6.18
N LEU A 11 -7.07 18.18 -7.18
CA LEU A 11 -7.58 18.41 -8.54
C LEU A 11 -7.91 17.10 -9.26
N LEU A 12 -7.10 16.05 -9.07
CA LEU A 12 -7.35 14.71 -9.62
C LEU A 12 -8.60 14.08 -8.99
N LEU A 13 -8.77 14.22 -7.68
CA LEU A 13 -9.94 13.75 -6.95
C LEU A 13 -11.21 14.51 -7.39
N GLY A 14 -11.13 15.83 -7.56
CA GLY A 14 -12.24 16.64 -8.05
C GLY A 14 -12.65 16.31 -9.50
N ALA A 15 -11.68 16.10 -10.40
CA ALA A 15 -11.95 15.70 -11.78
C ALA A 15 -12.50 14.28 -11.87
N TYR A 16 -12.01 13.35 -11.05
CA TYR A 16 -12.50 11.97 -10.97
C TYR A 16 -13.92 11.90 -10.41
N LEU A 17 -14.21 12.63 -9.33
CA LEU A 17 -15.56 12.71 -8.76
C LEU A 17 -16.56 13.33 -9.75
N HIS A 18 -16.16 14.38 -10.47
CA HIS A 18 -17.02 15.05 -11.45
C HIS A 18 -17.28 14.20 -12.70
N ALA A 19 -16.33 13.36 -13.12
CA ALA A 19 -16.52 12.39 -14.19
C ALA A 19 -17.28 11.13 -13.72
N ALA A 20 -17.21 10.79 -12.43
CA ALA A 20 -17.85 9.63 -11.83
C ALA A 20 -19.31 9.85 -11.43
N ASP A 21 -19.82 11.08 -11.43
CA ASP A 21 -21.23 11.35 -11.12
C ASP A 21 -22.21 10.85 -12.20
N ASP A 22 -21.72 10.44 -13.38
CA ASP A 22 -22.60 9.96 -14.46
C ASP A 22 -22.94 8.44 -14.36
N GLU A 23 -22.16 7.58 -13.66
CA GLU A 23 -22.30 6.10 -13.78
C GLU A 23 -21.84 5.24 -12.56
N ARG A 24 -22.23 5.52 -11.29
CA ARG A 24 -21.86 4.63 -10.15
C ARG A 24 -22.79 3.41 -9.99
N ASP A 25 -22.27 2.22 -10.31
CA ASP A 25 -22.77 0.91 -9.83
C ASP A 25 -22.05 0.55 -8.52
N GLU A 26 -22.77 0.68 -7.40
CA GLU A 26 -22.27 0.52 -6.02
C GLU A 26 -21.74 -0.89 -5.73
N THR A 27 -22.01 -1.89 -6.57
CA THR A 27 -21.65 -3.30 -6.34
C THR A 27 -20.21 -3.66 -6.73
N ARG A 28 -19.52 -2.77 -7.46
CA ARG A 28 -18.20 -3.04 -8.06
C ARG A 28 -17.03 -3.06 -7.06
N PRO A 29 -16.95 -2.16 -6.06
CA PRO A 29 -15.83 -2.13 -5.10
C PRO A 29 -15.79 -3.38 -4.22
N ASP A 30 -16.95 -3.81 -3.71
CA ASP A 30 -17.06 -4.94 -2.78
C ASP A 30 -16.54 -6.25 -3.40
N ARG A 31 -16.87 -6.52 -4.67
CA ARG A 31 -16.35 -7.70 -5.38
C ARG A 31 -14.84 -7.66 -5.60
N THR A 32 -14.28 -6.47 -5.85
CA THR A 32 -12.83 -6.31 -6.01
C THR A 32 -12.12 -6.60 -4.70
N VAL A 33 -12.63 -6.06 -3.58
CA VAL A 33 -12.08 -6.33 -2.25
C VAL A 33 -12.18 -7.80 -1.89
N GLU A 34 -13.32 -8.44 -2.15
CA GLU A 34 -13.50 -9.88 -1.89
C GLU A 34 -12.53 -10.74 -2.72
N THR A 35 -12.28 -10.35 -3.98
CA THR A 35 -11.29 -11.01 -4.83
C THR A 35 -9.88 -10.85 -4.28
N LEU A 36 -9.49 -9.65 -3.85
CA LEU A 36 -8.17 -9.37 -3.28
C LEU A 36 -7.96 -10.09 -1.95
N ALA A 37 -9.01 -10.19 -1.13
CA ALA A 37 -8.97 -10.91 0.14
C ALA A 37 -8.75 -12.42 -0.06
N ALA A 38 -9.21 -12.97 -1.19
CA ALA A 38 -9.01 -14.38 -1.55
C ALA A 38 -7.64 -14.68 -2.19
N VAL A 39 -6.90 -13.66 -2.63
CA VAL A 39 -5.59 -13.80 -3.27
C VAL A 39 -4.49 -13.74 -2.21
N THR A 40 -3.70 -14.82 -2.11
CA THR A 40 -2.49 -14.85 -1.29
C THR A 40 -1.28 -14.39 -2.11
N LEU A 41 -0.50 -13.46 -1.58
CA LEU A 41 0.73 -12.97 -2.15
C LEU A 41 1.94 -13.32 -1.27
N SER A 42 3.11 -13.29 -1.89
CA SER A 42 4.42 -13.31 -1.24
C SER A 42 5.06 -11.94 -1.43
N VAL A 43 5.58 -11.35 -0.37
CA VAL A 43 6.25 -10.04 -0.39
C VAL A 43 7.63 -10.21 0.21
N GLU A 44 8.65 -9.89 -0.58
CA GLU A 44 10.04 -9.93 -0.15
C GLU A 44 10.57 -8.49 -0.11
N TYR A 45 11.14 -8.10 1.02
CA TYR A 45 11.60 -6.74 1.28
C TYR A 45 12.89 -6.74 2.11
N ASP A 46 13.69 -5.69 1.95
CA ASP A 46 14.91 -5.50 2.72
C ASP A 46 14.64 -4.88 4.09
N LEU A 47 15.43 -5.29 5.08
CA LEU A 47 15.42 -4.79 6.45
C LEU A 47 16.53 -3.75 6.64
N GLU A 48 16.75 -2.91 5.63
CA GLU A 48 17.78 -1.88 5.69
C GLU A 48 17.50 -0.94 6.89
N GLY A 49 18.57 -0.57 7.61
CA GLY A 49 18.46 0.31 8.78
C GLY A 49 17.90 -0.35 10.05
N VAL A 50 17.59 -1.65 10.04
CA VAL A 50 17.29 -2.39 11.28
C VAL A 50 18.61 -2.78 11.98
N ASP A 51 18.71 -2.50 13.27
CA ASP A 51 19.83 -2.95 14.08
C ASP A 51 19.90 -4.49 14.09
N PRO A 52 21.03 -5.10 13.68
CA PRO A 52 21.13 -6.54 13.61
C PRO A 52 21.14 -7.13 15.03
N VAL A 53 20.48 -8.27 15.20
CA VAL A 53 20.40 -8.99 16.50
C VAL A 53 21.76 -9.62 16.87
N ASP A 54 22.69 -9.72 15.92
CA ASP A 54 24.03 -10.30 16.06
C ASP A 54 25.05 -9.41 15.30
N GLU A 55 26.34 -9.45 15.64
CA GLU A 55 27.39 -8.54 15.07
C GLU A 55 27.75 -8.82 13.60
N ARG A 56 26.85 -9.43 12.82
CA ARG A 56 27.09 -9.70 11.41
C ARG A 56 26.66 -8.49 10.58
N ASP A 57 27.65 -7.88 9.95
CA ASP A 57 27.41 -6.97 8.85
C ASP A 57 26.79 -7.74 7.68
N GLY A 58 25.61 -7.31 7.24
CA GLY A 58 24.90 -7.92 6.12
C GLY A 58 23.58 -7.22 5.82
N ASN A 59 23.17 -7.25 4.55
CA ASN A 59 21.81 -6.89 4.19
C ASN A 59 20.89 -8.07 4.48
N TYR A 60 19.79 -7.83 5.19
CA TYR A 60 18.84 -8.85 5.58
C TYR A 60 17.55 -8.65 4.81
N THR A 61 17.10 -9.70 4.12
CA THR A 61 15.82 -9.68 3.42
C THR A 61 14.83 -10.57 4.18
N ARG A 62 13.57 -10.17 4.21
CA ARG A 62 12.48 -10.93 4.82
C ARG A 62 11.38 -11.18 3.80
N THR A 63 10.77 -12.36 3.87
CA THR A 63 9.60 -12.72 3.08
C THR A 63 8.39 -12.91 3.98
N ASP A 64 7.31 -12.17 3.73
CA ASP A 64 6.02 -12.35 4.39
C ASP A 64 4.97 -12.84 3.37
N TYR A 65 3.97 -13.57 3.87
CA TYR A 65 2.89 -14.16 3.07
C TYR A 65 1.55 -13.76 3.67
N GLY A 66 0.62 -13.29 2.84
CA GLY A 66 -0.66 -12.80 3.31
C GLY A 66 -1.68 -12.61 2.19
N SER A 67 -2.92 -12.31 2.55
CA SER A 67 -3.89 -11.85 1.55
C SER A 67 -3.47 -10.49 0.99
N ALA A 68 -3.81 -10.18 -0.26
CA ALA A 68 -3.47 -8.88 -0.86
C ALA A 68 -4.02 -7.71 -0.03
N THR A 69 -5.27 -7.82 0.42
CA THR A 69 -5.89 -6.81 1.30
C THR A 69 -5.19 -6.70 2.66
N GLY A 70 -4.75 -7.82 3.23
CA GLY A 70 -4.01 -7.83 4.50
C GLY A 70 -2.66 -7.15 4.38
N LEU A 71 -1.90 -7.45 3.31
CA LEU A 71 -0.59 -6.85 3.06
C LEU A 71 -0.68 -5.35 2.78
N LEU A 72 -1.73 -4.89 2.09
CA LEU A 72 -2.00 -3.45 1.91
C LEU A 72 -2.33 -2.75 3.23
N ALA A 73 -3.10 -3.40 4.11
CA ALA A 73 -3.36 -2.88 5.45
C ALA A 73 -2.08 -2.82 6.30
N ASP A 74 -1.26 -3.86 6.25
CA ASP A 74 0.03 -3.92 6.95
C ASP A 74 0.99 -2.83 6.42
N ALA A 75 1.00 -2.55 5.12
CA ALA A 75 1.80 -1.48 4.52
C ALA A 75 1.36 -0.10 5.02
N ALA A 76 0.04 0.15 5.07
CA ALA A 76 -0.50 1.41 5.60
C ALA A 76 -0.12 1.63 7.08
N VAL A 77 -0.17 0.59 7.90
CA VAL A 77 0.26 0.66 9.32
C VAL A 77 1.77 0.87 9.42
N THR A 78 2.54 0.22 8.56
CA THR A 78 4.01 0.26 8.57
C THR A 78 4.53 1.63 8.14
N ASN A 79 3.84 2.34 7.25
CA ASN A 79 4.19 3.70 6.81
C ASN A 79 3.81 4.80 7.82
N LEU A 80 3.55 4.45 9.08
CA LEU A 80 3.26 5.41 10.13
C LEU A 80 4.47 6.30 10.45
N HIS A 81 4.19 7.60 10.56
CA HIS A 81 5.14 8.61 11.01
C HIS A 81 4.68 9.22 12.34
N ILE A 82 5.62 9.46 13.27
CA ILE A 82 5.37 10.23 14.50
C ILE A 82 6.32 11.42 14.49
N ASP A 83 5.79 12.62 14.70
CA ASP A 83 6.54 13.87 14.62
C ASP A 83 7.29 14.06 13.27
N GLY A 84 6.79 13.43 12.20
CA GLY A 84 7.39 13.44 10.87
C GLY A 84 8.56 12.46 10.70
N GLU A 85 8.90 11.68 11.73
CA GLU A 85 9.88 10.61 11.67
C GLU A 85 9.19 9.27 11.40
N GLN A 86 9.70 8.54 10.42
CA GLN A 86 9.22 7.20 10.10
C GLN A 86 9.62 6.24 11.22
N ILE A 87 8.65 5.48 11.73
CA ILE A 87 8.89 4.61 12.90
C ILE A 87 9.66 3.35 12.54
N LEU A 88 9.37 2.78 11.37
CA LEU A 88 9.98 1.55 10.91
C LEU A 88 10.95 1.86 9.76
N PRO A 89 12.25 1.57 9.91
CA PRO A 89 13.27 1.97 8.92
C PRO A 89 13.09 1.29 7.56
N TYR A 90 12.48 0.10 7.53
CA TYR A 90 12.19 -0.68 6.34
C TYR A 90 10.81 -0.38 5.71
N ALA A 91 10.10 0.65 6.20
CA ALA A 91 8.69 0.84 5.81
C ALA A 91 8.50 1.13 4.32
N ASN A 92 9.41 1.88 3.71
CA ASN A 92 9.35 2.17 2.27
C ASN A 92 9.62 0.92 1.44
N ASP A 93 10.64 0.13 1.81
CA ASP A 93 10.97 -1.11 1.11
C ASP A 93 9.82 -2.13 1.19
N PHE A 94 9.13 -2.17 2.34
CA PHE A 94 7.94 -3.00 2.51
C PHE A 94 6.78 -2.52 1.64
N GLU A 95 6.48 -1.21 1.62
CA GLU A 95 5.42 -0.63 0.78
C GLU A 95 5.67 -0.89 -0.71
N ASP A 96 6.89 -0.62 -1.19
CA ASP A 96 7.29 -0.84 -2.57
C ASP A 96 7.15 -2.33 -2.97
N ALA A 97 7.52 -3.24 -2.08
CA ALA A 97 7.39 -4.67 -2.31
C ALA A 97 5.91 -5.12 -2.34
N VAL A 98 5.05 -4.58 -1.48
CA VAL A 98 3.60 -4.85 -1.51
C VAL A 98 2.97 -4.34 -2.80
N ASP A 99 3.30 -3.12 -3.23
CA ASP A 99 2.81 -2.55 -4.48
C ASP A 99 3.26 -3.41 -5.68
N ALA A 100 4.55 -3.73 -5.77
CA ALA A 100 5.10 -4.56 -6.84
C ALA A 100 4.46 -5.96 -6.91
N SER A 101 4.24 -6.62 -5.76
CA SER A 101 3.58 -7.93 -5.70
C SER A 101 2.11 -7.87 -6.07
N THR A 102 1.40 -6.83 -5.63
CA THR A 102 -0.01 -6.58 -5.96
C THR A 102 -0.18 -6.27 -7.45
N ALA A 103 0.64 -5.37 -7.97
CA ALA A 103 0.75 -5.03 -9.39
C ALA A 103 1.02 -6.29 -10.22
N SER A 104 2.01 -7.10 -9.84
CA SER A 104 2.37 -8.33 -10.58
C SER A 104 1.24 -9.36 -10.60
N ALA A 105 0.58 -9.58 -9.47
CA ALA A 105 -0.50 -10.56 -9.36
C ALA A 105 -1.73 -10.21 -10.22
N LEU A 106 -1.98 -8.93 -10.40
CA LEU A 106 -3.20 -8.43 -11.04
C LEU A 106 -2.96 -7.90 -12.46
N LEU A 107 -1.77 -7.38 -12.79
CA LEU A 107 -1.34 -7.07 -14.17
C LEU A 107 -1.05 -8.35 -14.97
N GLY A 108 -0.73 -9.47 -14.30
CA GLY A 108 -0.81 -10.81 -14.90
C GLY A 108 -2.21 -11.15 -15.45
N ALA A 109 -3.24 -10.41 -15.02
CA ALA A 109 -4.62 -10.51 -15.47
C ALA A 109 -5.08 -9.33 -16.36
N ASN A 110 -4.24 -8.80 -17.25
CA ASN A 110 -4.64 -7.94 -18.40
C ASN A 110 -5.63 -6.79 -18.10
N ARG A 111 -5.53 -6.14 -16.93
CA ARG A 111 -6.34 -4.94 -16.59
C ARG A 111 -5.48 -3.98 -15.76
N GLU A 112 -5.49 -2.69 -16.10
CA GLU A 112 -5.03 -1.62 -15.21
C GLU A 112 -6.00 -1.51 -14.04
N PHE A 113 -5.49 -1.56 -12.81
CA PHE A 113 -6.23 -1.26 -11.59
C PHE A 113 -5.26 -0.54 -10.64
N TYR A 114 -5.81 0.29 -9.77
CA TYR A 114 -5.08 0.97 -8.70
C TYR A 114 -5.87 0.78 -7.41
N VAL A 115 -5.17 0.63 -6.28
CA VAL A 115 -5.78 0.44 -4.95
C VAL A 115 -5.22 1.50 -4.01
N VAL A 116 -6.10 2.15 -3.25
CA VAL A 116 -5.72 3.13 -2.22
C VAL A 116 -6.34 2.67 -0.91
N ALA A 117 -5.51 2.55 0.12
CA ALA A 117 -5.94 2.36 1.49
C ALA A 117 -5.68 3.66 2.26
N GLU A 118 -6.72 4.19 2.91
CA GLU A 118 -6.63 5.36 3.78
C GLU A 118 -6.98 4.90 5.21
N TRP A 119 -6.15 5.25 6.19
CA TRP A 119 -6.37 4.92 7.60
C TRP A 119 -6.59 6.18 8.41
N GLU A 120 -7.57 6.15 9.31
CA GLU A 120 -7.87 7.21 10.26
C GLU A 120 -7.82 6.66 11.70
N PRO A 121 -7.12 7.33 12.64
CA PRO A 121 -7.07 6.92 14.04
C PRO A 121 -8.44 7.01 14.71
N TYR A 122 -8.76 6.05 15.58
CA TYR A 122 -9.94 6.15 16.44
C TYR A 122 -9.77 7.27 17.46
N GLU A 123 -10.76 8.15 17.57
CA GLU A 123 -10.87 9.06 18.71
C GLU A 123 -11.11 8.24 19.99
N GLY A 124 -10.26 8.48 21.00
CA GLY A 124 -10.14 7.66 22.22
C GLY A 124 -11.34 7.70 23.15
#